data_AF-A0AAW6R867-F1
#
_entry.id   AF-A0AAW6R867-F1
#
_cell.length_a   1.000
_cell.length_b   1.000
_cell.length_c   1.000
_cell.angle_alpha   90.00
_cell.angle_beta   90.00
_cell.angle_gamma   90.00
#
_symmetry.space_group_name_H-M   'P 1'
#
loop_
_entity.id
_entity.type
_entity.pdbx_description
1 polymer ?
#
loop_
_entity_poly.entity_id
_entity_poly.type
_entity_poly.pdbx_seq_one_letter_code
_entity_poly.pdbx_strand_id
1 'polypeptide(L)'
;MSTSLTDTGFAVTTSGSSSCSGGDVMSNSATRIVVRSSIGLVASGTFDLSSESIGIPPSGGRGRSITFTFPPGSYYSLPDVIGSSSALSVTVDAVGTTAVQEVQAATEFAAVDVKSDVAFTPDGVDPEQMAGQSLRDQVTHDRPQILSNGNNRWHAQLSAKQPGLVADGRTWLYTDILEEFAVLDARFAGTRLLWSSEWPVFSVRDWWITVTEQTFQSGAGAVVWCRQQGFDRDHCFAKFVSDTASPEGTTVYVP
;
A
#
# COMPACT_ATOMS: atom_id res chain seq x y z
N MET A 1 14.22 9.61 0.46
CA MET A 1 13.09 8.93 1.13
C MET A 1 12.74 7.72 0.31
N SER A 2 12.22 6.67 0.93
CA SER A 2 11.76 5.45 0.25
C SER A 2 10.42 5.01 0.83
N THR A 3 9.66 4.26 0.04
CA THR A 3 8.38 3.67 0.48
C THR A 3 8.35 2.18 0.14
N SER A 4 7.67 1.40 0.96
CA SER A 4 7.49 -0.03 0.72
C SER A 4 6.23 -0.54 1.42
N LEU A 5 5.59 -1.56 0.87
CA LEU A 5 4.56 -2.31 1.58
C LEU A 5 5.22 -3.37 2.47
N THR A 6 4.61 -3.61 3.62
CA THR A 6 5.01 -4.62 4.60
C THR A 6 3.78 -5.36 5.08
N ASP A 7 3.98 -6.51 5.71
CA ASP A 7 2.92 -7.32 6.33
C ASP A 7 2.12 -6.53 7.39
N THR A 8 2.69 -5.45 7.92
CA THR A 8 2.07 -4.60 8.97
C THR A 8 1.59 -3.24 8.47
N GLY A 9 1.67 -2.97 7.16
CA GLY A 9 1.21 -1.70 6.56
C GLY A 9 2.24 -1.06 5.63
N PHE A 10 2.08 0.24 5.39
CA PHE A 10 2.89 1.02 4.45
C PHE A 10 4.03 1.73 5.17
N ALA A 11 5.28 1.40 4.84
CA ALA A 11 6.46 1.98 5.45
C ALA A 11 7.01 3.15 4.63
N VAL A 12 7.33 4.26 5.31
CA VAL A 12 8.00 5.43 4.73
C VAL A 12 9.29 5.68 5.49
N THR A 13 10.43 5.51 4.84
CA THR A 13 11.74 5.80 5.42
C THR A 13 12.23 7.17 4.97
N THR A 14 12.54 8.02 5.94
CA THR A 14 13.04 9.39 5.76
C THR A 14 14.32 9.65 6.57
N SER A 15 15.00 10.75 6.26
CA SER A 15 16.13 11.24 7.04
C SER A 15 15.71 12.50 7.80
N GLY A 16 15.77 12.46 9.12
CA GLY A 16 15.45 13.58 10.02
C GLY A 16 16.70 14.37 10.42
N SER A 17 16.58 15.70 10.47
CA SER A 17 17.58 16.58 11.07
C SER A 17 16.90 17.83 11.63
N SER A 18 17.45 18.38 12.71
CA SER A 18 16.91 19.55 13.41
C SER A 18 17.64 20.84 13.03
N SER A 19 16.91 21.95 13.01
CA SER A 19 17.53 23.28 12.86
C SER A 19 18.19 23.77 14.16
N CYS A 20 17.88 23.14 15.29
CA CYS A 20 18.50 23.41 16.58
C CYS A 20 19.95 22.91 16.60
N SER A 21 20.87 23.74 17.11
CA SER A 21 22.30 23.42 17.16
C SER A 21 22.64 22.22 18.05
N GLY A 22 21.80 21.93 19.05
CA GLY A 22 21.91 20.77 19.95
C GLY A 22 21.10 19.55 19.52
N GLY A 23 20.48 19.57 18.34
CA GLY A 23 19.46 18.58 17.97
C GLY A 23 18.09 18.88 18.59
N ASP A 24 17.17 17.95 18.45
CA ASP A 24 15.81 18.01 19.00
C ASP A 24 15.33 16.62 19.42
N VAL A 25 14.22 16.52 20.16
CA VAL A 25 13.61 15.26 20.57
C VAL A 25 12.14 15.26 20.21
N MET A 26 11.72 14.30 19.40
CA MET A 26 10.31 14.01 19.18
C MET A 26 9.80 13.14 20.33
N SER A 27 9.12 13.77 21.29
CA SER A 27 8.46 13.08 22.39
C SER A 27 7.08 13.66 22.65
N ASN A 28 6.07 13.09 22.00
CA ASN A 28 4.69 13.54 22.11
C ASN A 28 3.73 12.35 22.04
N SER A 29 2.69 12.37 22.86
CA SER A 29 1.70 11.28 22.93
C SER A 29 0.83 11.14 21.67
N ALA A 30 0.83 12.15 20.79
CA ALA A 30 0.15 12.12 19.50
C ALA A 30 0.87 13.01 18.49
N THR A 31 1.78 12.40 17.73
CA THR A 31 2.48 13.04 16.61
C THR A 31 1.81 12.67 15.30
N ARG A 32 1.17 13.63 14.63
CA ARG A 32 0.59 13.44 13.30
C ARG A 32 1.67 13.54 12.25
N ILE A 33 1.80 12.49 11.45
CA ILE A 33 2.70 12.44 10.30
C ILE A 33 1.83 12.42 9.05
N VAL A 34 2.12 13.32 8.11
CA VAL A 34 1.46 13.35 6.80
C VAL A 34 2.53 13.34 5.71
N VAL A 35 2.41 12.38 4.80
CA VAL A 35 3.31 12.18 3.67
C VAL A 35 2.59 12.57 2.40
N ARG A 36 3.22 13.43 1.60
CA ARG A 36 2.70 13.86 0.29
C ARG A 36 3.74 13.66 -0.80
N SER A 37 3.27 13.48 -2.01
CA SER A 37 4.06 13.50 -3.24
C SER A 37 3.48 14.55 -4.20
N SER A 38 4.03 14.65 -5.41
CA SER A 38 3.46 15.48 -6.48
C SER A 38 2.06 15.04 -6.92
N ILE A 39 1.68 13.79 -6.65
CA ILE A 39 0.36 13.23 -7.01
C ILE A 39 -0.68 13.33 -5.88
N GLY A 40 -0.28 13.84 -4.70
CA GLY A 40 -1.22 14.12 -3.60
C GLY A 40 -0.83 13.48 -2.28
N LEU A 41 -1.84 13.12 -1.49
CA LEU A 41 -1.67 12.46 -0.19
C LEU A 41 -1.22 11.02 -0.40
N VAL A 42 -0.07 10.67 0.19
CA VAL A 42 0.49 9.32 0.15
C VAL A 42 0.05 8.51 1.35
N ALA A 43 0.28 9.05 2.55
CA ALA A 43 -0.08 8.39 3.81
C ALA A 43 -0.24 9.41 4.94
N SER A 44 -1.03 9.07 5.96
CA SER A 44 -1.21 9.90 7.14
C SER A 44 -1.63 9.09 8.37
N GLY A 45 -1.02 9.37 9.52
CA GLY A 45 -1.23 8.60 10.74
C GLY A 45 -0.80 9.35 11.99
N THR A 46 -1.25 8.88 13.15
CA THR A 46 -0.84 9.42 14.46
C THR A 46 0.05 8.42 15.20
N PHE A 47 1.21 8.88 15.65
CA PHE A 47 2.22 8.07 16.32
C PHE A 47 2.37 8.52 17.78
N ASP A 48 2.30 7.58 18.71
CA ASP A 48 2.65 7.84 20.11
C ASP A 48 4.17 7.68 20.28
N LEU A 49 4.84 8.80 20.55
CA LEU A 49 6.30 8.88 20.77
C LEU A 49 6.61 9.29 22.22
N SER A 50 5.63 9.18 23.12
CA SER A 50 5.78 9.60 24.52
C SER A 50 6.60 8.62 25.35
N SER A 51 6.56 7.32 25.03
CA SER A 51 7.34 6.27 25.69
C SER A 51 8.67 6.00 24.99
N GLU A 52 8.67 5.97 23.66
CA GLU A 52 9.85 5.74 22.82
C GLU A 52 10.16 7.00 22.01
N SER A 53 10.81 7.96 22.67
CA SER A 53 11.15 9.24 22.05
C SER A 53 12.25 9.10 20.98
N ILE A 54 12.19 9.96 19.97
CA ILE A 54 13.15 9.97 18.86
C ILE A 54 14.02 11.22 18.94
N GLY A 55 15.29 11.05 19.32
CA GLY A 55 16.31 12.10 19.16
C GLY A 55 16.60 12.40 17.69
N ILE A 56 16.65 13.68 17.33
CA ILE A 56 16.88 14.17 15.97
C ILE A 56 18.19 14.97 15.97
N PRO A 57 19.20 14.54 15.20
CA PRO A 57 20.51 15.19 15.22
C PRO A 57 20.44 16.59 14.59
N PRO A 58 21.36 17.52 14.96
CA PRO A 58 21.43 18.84 14.36
C PRO A 58 21.74 18.78 12.86
N SER A 59 21.27 19.78 12.13
CA SER A 59 21.58 20.00 10.72
C SER A 59 23.08 20.29 10.52
N GLY A 60 23.64 19.86 9.39
CA GLY A 60 25.07 19.99 9.09
C GLY A 60 25.90 18.71 9.29
N GLY A 61 25.29 17.66 9.86
CA GLY A 61 25.85 16.30 9.95
C GLY A 61 25.03 15.26 9.18
N ARG A 62 25.26 13.98 9.50
CA ARG A 62 24.42 12.87 8.99
C ARG A 62 23.06 12.90 9.69
N GLY A 63 21.97 13.00 8.93
CA GLY A 63 20.61 12.88 9.47
C GLY A 63 20.30 11.47 10.00
N ARG A 64 19.25 11.35 10.83
CA ARG A 64 18.78 10.08 11.38
C ARG A 64 17.81 9.40 10.43
N SER A 65 18.02 8.11 10.15
CA SER A 65 17.05 7.32 9.40
C SER A 65 15.85 6.98 10.28
N ILE A 66 14.64 7.32 9.84
CA ILE A 66 13.39 7.07 10.56
C ILE A 66 12.39 6.44 9.60
N THR A 67 11.85 5.28 9.95
CA THR A 67 10.78 4.59 9.22
C THR A 67 9.47 4.77 9.97
N PHE A 68 8.50 5.40 9.32
CA PHE A 68 7.12 5.47 9.79
C PHE A 68 6.30 4.40 9.09
N THR A 69 5.74 3.44 9.85
CA THR A 69 4.82 2.43 9.32
C THR A 69 3.39 2.86 9.61
N PHE A 70 2.64 3.11 8.54
CA PHE A 70 1.24 3.49 8.57
C PHE A 70 0.36 2.24 8.51
N PRO A 71 -0.66 2.11 9.38
CA PRO A 71 -1.52 0.95 9.39
C PRO A 71 -2.41 0.93 8.13
N PRO A 72 -3.07 -0.19 7.85
CA PRO A 72 -4.12 -0.22 6.82
C PRO A 72 -5.17 0.89 7.02
N GLY A 73 -5.73 1.37 5.91
CA GLY A 73 -6.64 2.53 5.89
C GLY A 73 -5.96 3.90 6.04
N SER A 74 -4.63 3.96 6.15
CA SER A 74 -3.85 5.19 6.38
C SER A 74 -2.92 5.59 5.22
N TYR A 75 -3.04 4.94 4.07
CA TYR A 75 -2.26 5.21 2.87
C TYR A 75 -3.14 5.15 1.62
N TYR A 76 -2.83 6.02 0.65
CA TYR A 76 -3.66 6.30 -0.52
C TYR A 76 -2.84 6.39 -1.82
N SER A 77 -1.55 6.06 -1.77
CA SER A 77 -0.71 5.88 -2.96
C SER A 77 0.26 4.74 -2.68
N LEU A 78 0.38 3.82 -3.63
CA LEU A 78 1.21 2.62 -3.49
C LEU A 78 2.63 2.87 -4.02
N PRO A 79 3.65 2.13 -3.54
CA PRO A 79 5.04 2.38 -3.87
C PRO A 79 5.33 2.41 -5.37
N ASP A 80 4.69 1.51 -6.12
CA ASP A 80 4.81 1.39 -7.58
C ASP A 80 4.36 2.68 -8.30
N VAL A 81 3.21 3.23 -7.91
CA VAL A 81 2.65 4.47 -8.48
C VAL A 81 3.47 5.70 -8.08
N ILE A 82 3.95 5.74 -6.83
CA ILE A 82 4.82 6.82 -6.36
C ILE A 82 6.13 6.81 -7.15
N GLY A 83 6.68 5.62 -7.41
CA GLY A 83 7.96 5.45 -8.08
C GLY A 83 9.15 5.98 -7.26
N SER A 84 10.36 5.72 -7.74
CA SER A 84 11.61 6.08 -7.06
C SER A 84 12.02 7.54 -7.21
N SER A 85 11.37 8.31 -8.11
CA SER A 85 11.72 9.69 -8.46
C SER A 85 10.76 10.75 -7.91
N SER A 86 9.64 10.35 -7.30
CA SER A 86 8.70 11.33 -6.73
C SER A 86 9.29 12.06 -5.55
N ALA A 87 9.25 13.39 -5.59
CA ALA A 87 9.61 14.23 -4.46
C ALA A 87 8.59 14.04 -3.35
N LEU A 88 8.94 13.25 -2.33
CA LEU A 88 8.16 13.07 -1.13
C LEU A 88 8.45 14.22 -0.14
N SER A 89 7.39 14.69 0.51
CA SER A 89 7.47 15.61 1.64
C SER A 89 6.76 15.01 2.85
N VAL A 90 7.30 15.29 4.03
CA VAL A 90 6.76 14.83 5.31
C VAL A 90 6.45 16.06 6.15
N THR A 91 5.23 16.15 6.66
CA THR A 91 4.83 17.11 7.67
C THR A 91 4.67 16.40 9.00
N VAL A 92 5.19 17.03 10.05
CA VAL A 92 5.15 16.53 11.42
C VAL A 92 4.43 17.57 12.28
N ASP A 93 3.38 17.16 12.98
CA ASP A 93 2.60 18.03 13.85
C ASP A 93 2.37 17.35 15.21
N ALA A 94 2.78 18.01 16.29
CA ALA A 94 2.66 17.50 17.65
C ALA A 94 1.38 18.05 18.29
N VAL A 95 0.33 17.22 18.34
CA VAL A 95 -1.01 17.62 18.80
C VAL A 95 -1.37 17.05 20.17
N GLY A 96 -0.57 16.10 20.66
CA GLY A 96 -0.75 15.50 21.98
C GLY A 96 0.03 16.21 23.09
N THR A 97 0.28 15.49 24.17
CA THR A 97 1.06 16.00 25.31
C THR A 97 2.54 15.71 25.08
N THR A 98 3.37 16.74 25.20
CA THR A 98 4.83 16.59 25.12
C THR A 98 5.35 15.97 26.41
N ALA A 99 6.12 14.89 26.30
CA ALA A 99 6.85 14.31 27.42
C ALA A 99 8.29 14.87 27.43
N VAL A 100 8.80 15.15 28.63
CA VAL A 100 10.19 15.58 28.79
C VAL A 100 11.04 14.32 28.90
N GLN A 101 11.74 13.96 27.83
CA GLN A 101 12.71 12.86 27.81
C GLN A 101 14.06 13.35 27.29
N GLU A 102 15.13 12.92 27.95
CA GLU A 102 16.48 13.02 27.41
C GLU A 102 16.80 11.76 26.59
N VAL A 103 17.27 11.96 25.36
CA VAL A 103 17.71 10.87 24.49
C VAL A 103 19.24 10.84 24.50
N GLN A 104 19.83 9.66 24.63
CA GLN A 104 21.29 9.54 24.63
C GLN A 104 21.87 9.88 23.24
N ALA A 105 22.92 10.70 23.19
CA ALA A 105 23.58 11.12 21.95
C ALA A 105 24.00 9.95 21.04
N ALA A 106 24.40 8.81 21.62
CA ALA A 106 24.77 7.61 20.85
C ALA A 106 23.60 7.03 20.02
N THR A 107 22.36 7.29 20.44
CA THR A 107 21.15 6.81 19.76
C THR A 107 20.64 7.78 18.69
N GLU A 108 21.12 9.03 18.65
CA GLU A 108 20.67 10.05 17.69
C GLU A 108 20.97 9.69 16.22
N PHE A 109 21.91 8.79 15.97
CA PHE A 109 22.27 8.34 14.62
C PHE A 109 21.77 6.92 14.29
N ALA A 110 21.21 6.20 15.26
CA ALA A 110 20.66 4.88 15.04
C ALA A 110 19.36 4.96 14.23
N ALA A 111 19.16 4.03 13.29
CA ALA A 111 17.89 3.92 12.59
C ALA A 111 16.76 3.62 13.58
N VAL A 112 15.58 4.17 13.32
CA VAL A 112 14.37 3.94 14.14
C VAL A 112 13.24 3.53 13.24
N ASP A 113 12.47 2.56 13.71
CA ASP A 113 11.21 2.18 13.12
C ASP A 113 10.10 2.46 14.13
N VAL A 114 9.10 3.24 13.72
CA VAL A 114 7.92 3.54 14.53
C VAL A 114 6.67 3.13 13.76
N LYS A 115 5.70 2.61 14.51
CA LYS A 115 4.43 2.14 13.96
C LYS A 115 3.30 2.99 14.54
N SER A 116 2.30 3.25 13.71
CA SER A 116 1.06 3.86 14.15
C SER A 116 -0.03 2.79 14.20
N ASP A 117 -0.84 2.84 15.24
CA ASP A 117 -2.08 2.05 15.35
C ASP A 117 -3.32 2.93 15.09
N VAL A 118 -3.12 4.21 14.75
CA VAL A 118 -4.17 5.21 14.70
C VAL A 118 -4.13 5.93 13.36
N ALA A 119 -5.11 5.60 12.51
CA ALA A 119 -5.37 6.33 11.28
C ALA A 119 -5.66 7.81 11.56
N PHE A 120 -5.14 8.68 10.70
CA PHE A 120 -5.45 10.10 10.72
C PHE A 120 -5.77 10.56 9.30
N THR A 121 -6.93 11.17 9.12
CA THR A 121 -7.33 11.78 7.85
C THR A 121 -7.19 13.30 7.98
N PRO A 122 -6.34 13.95 7.17
CA PRO A 122 -6.23 15.41 7.15
C PRO A 122 -7.56 16.07 6.78
N ASP A 123 -7.78 17.29 7.28
CA ASP A 123 -8.99 18.06 6.97
C ASP A 123 -9.16 18.25 5.45
N GLY A 124 -10.40 18.12 4.99
CA GLY A 124 -10.76 18.25 3.57
C GLY A 124 -10.38 17.05 2.68
N VAL A 125 -9.86 15.96 3.26
CA VAL A 125 -9.61 14.71 2.55
C VAL A 125 -10.81 13.78 2.71
N ASP A 126 -11.29 13.24 1.60
CA ASP A 126 -12.25 12.13 1.57
C ASP A 126 -11.49 10.81 1.31
N PRO A 127 -11.37 9.91 2.30
CA PRO A 127 -10.65 8.64 2.16
C PRO A 127 -11.19 7.75 1.03
N GLU A 128 -12.50 7.75 0.79
CA GLU A 128 -13.12 6.91 -0.24
C GLU A 128 -12.81 7.42 -1.64
N GLN A 129 -12.88 8.74 -1.83
CA GLN A 129 -12.47 9.37 -3.08
C GLN A 129 -10.98 9.12 -3.37
N MET A 130 -10.13 9.28 -2.35
CA MET A 130 -8.68 9.05 -2.47
C MET A 130 -8.35 7.60 -2.79
N ALA A 131 -9.00 6.64 -2.11
CA ALA A 131 -8.79 5.22 -2.37
C ALA A 131 -9.27 4.82 -3.78
N GLY A 132 -10.42 5.34 -4.22
CA GLY A 132 -10.90 5.13 -5.58
C GLY A 132 -9.94 5.67 -6.64
N GLN A 133 -9.38 6.86 -6.43
CA GLN A 133 -8.35 7.41 -7.31
C GLN A 133 -7.06 6.57 -7.28
N SER A 134 -6.62 6.12 -6.10
CA SER A 134 -5.44 5.27 -5.95
C SER A 134 -5.55 3.97 -6.75
N LEU A 135 -6.70 3.30 -6.68
CA LEU A 135 -6.98 2.09 -7.45
C LEU A 135 -6.94 2.38 -8.97
N ARG A 136 -7.46 3.54 -9.42
CA ARG A 136 -7.36 3.96 -10.83
C ARG A 136 -5.92 4.21 -11.26
N ASP A 137 -5.13 4.87 -10.42
CA ASP A 137 -3.72 5.15 -10.68
C ASP A 137 -2.93 3.85 -10.75
N GLN A 138 -3.20 2.89 -9.87
CA GLN A 138 -2.60 1.56 -9.89
C GLN A 138 -2.98 0.77 -11.14
N VAL A 139 -4.27 0.74 -11.54
CA VAL A 139 -4.68 0.11 -12.81
C VAL A 139 -3.98 0.75 -14.01
N THR A 140 -3.88 2.08 -14.01
CA THR A 140 -3.18 2.83 -15.08
C THR A 140 -1.70 2.46 -15.11
N HIS A 141 -1.08 2.38 -13.93
CA HIS A 141 0.30 1.98 -13.77
C HIS A 141 0.54 0.57 -14.28
N ASP A 142 -0.32 -0.41 -13.92
CA ASP A 142 -0.11 -1.85 -14.18
C ASP A 142 -0.48 -2.30 -15.60
N ARG A 143 -1.42 -1.61 -16.25
CA ARG A 143 -1.90 -1.97 -17.59
C ARG A 143 -0.78 -2.22 -18.60
N PRO A 144 0.22 -1.32 -18.80
CA PRO A 144 1.29 -1.57 -19.77
C PRO A 144 2.16 -2.79 -19.42
N GLN A 145 2.42 -3.10 -18.16
CA GLN A 145 3.18 -4.28 -17.73
C GLN A 145 2.40 -5.55 -18.03
N ILE A 146 1.09 -5.56 -17.74
CA ILE A 146 0.22 -6.69 -18.08
C ILE A 146 0.21 -6.87 -19.60
N LEU A 147 0.04 -5.80 -20.39
CA LEU A 147 0.06 -5.89 -21.85
C LEU A 147 1.37 -6.46 -22.40
N SER A 148 2.51 -6.08 -21.81
CA SER A 148 3.84 -6.56 -22.22
C SER A 148 4.11 -8.01 -21.80
N ASN A 149 3.78 -8.37 -20.56
CA ASN A 149 4.33 -9.56 -19.91
C ASN A 149 3.27 -10.58 -19.46
N GLY A 150 2.02 -10.15 -19.26
CA GLY A 150 0.90 -10.98 -18.80
C GLY A 150 -0.18 -11.23 -19.86
N ASN A 151 -0.16 -10.53 -21.00
CA ASN A 151 -1.21 -10.63 -21.99
C ASN A 151 -1.22 -12.01 -22.67
N ASN A 152 -2.41 -12.55 -22.88
CA ASN A 152 -2.64 -13.89 -23.41
C ASN A 152 -1.99 -15.00 -22.56
N ARG A 153 -2.02 -14.86 -21.23
CA ARG A 153 -1.52 -15.84 -20.27
C ARG A 153 -2.54 -16.12 -19.16
N TRP A 154 -2.37 -17.26 -18.51
CA TRP A 154 -3.11 -17.58 -17.30
C TRP A 154 -2.45 -16.93 -16.09
N HIS A 155 -3.24 -16.37 -15.20
CA HIS A 155 -2.84 -15.82 -13.91
C HIS A 155 -3.64 -16.48 -12.81
N ALA A 156 -3.13 -16.45 -11.58
CA ALA A 156 -3.95 -16.67 -10.41
C ALA A 156 -4.64 -15.35 -10.07
N GLN A 157 -5.97 -15.34 -10.15
CA GLN A 157 -6.79 -14.23 -9.69
C GLN A 157 -7.01 -14.39 -8.19
N LEU A 158 -6.49 -13.45 -7.42
CA LEU A 158 -6.46 -13.44 -5.96
C LEU A 158 -7.65 -12.70 -5.35
N SER A 159 -8.24 -11.77 -6.10
CA SER A 159 -9.42 -11.04 -5.65
C SER A 159 -10.27 -10.52 -6.81
N ALA A 160 -11.55 -10.34 -6.54
CA ALA A 160 -12.47 -9.53 -7.33
C ALA A 160 -13.40 -8.80 -6.37
N LYS A 161 -13.34 -7.45 -6.34
CA LYS A 161 -14.20 -6.63 -5.48
C LYS A 161 -14.74 -5.42 -6.24
N GLN A 162 -15.85 -4.87 -5.76
CA GLN A 162 -16.38 -3.58 -6.18
C GLN A 162 -17.00 -2.89 -4.96
N PRO A 163 -17.00 -1.54 -4.91
CA PRO A 163 -17.68 -0.82 -3.83
C PRO A 163 -19.16 -1.22 -3.74
N GLY A 164 -19.66 -1.39 -2.52
CA GLY A 164 -21.02 -1.84 -2.24
C GLY A 164 -21.23 -3.36 -2.33
N LEU A 165 -20.22 -4.14 -2.72
CA LEU A 165 -20.27 -5.60 -2.63
C LEU A 165 -20.44 -6.02 -1.17
N VAL A 166 -21.37 -6.94 -0.90
CA VAL A 166 -21.50 -7.59 0.42
C VAL A 166 -20.86 -8.97 0.35
N ALA A 167 -19.69 -9.12 0.97
CA ALA A 167 -18.91 -10.36 1.00
C ALA A 167 -18.02 -10.37 2.24
N ASP A 168 -17.61 -11.56 2.69
CA ASP A 168 -16.70 -11.73 3.85
C ASP A 168 -17.19 -11.04 5.12
N GLY A 169 -18.51 -10.98 5.30
CA GLY A 169 -19.16 -10.36 6.46
C GLY A 169 -19.15 -8.82 6.47
N ARG A 170 -18.72 -8.15 5.38
CA ARG A 170 -18.70 -6.69 5.27
C ARG A 170 -19.31 -6.16 3.97
N THR A 171 -19.60 -4.86 3.95
CA THR A 171 -19.82 -4.11 2.70
C THR A 171 -18.49 -3.50 2.32
N TRP A 172 -18.02 -3.79 1.10
CA TRP A 172 -16.73 -3.35 0.62
C TRP A 172 -16.76 -1.88 0.19
N LEU A 173 -15.81 -1.11 0.70
CA LEU A 173 -15.51 0.26 0.35
C LEU A 173 -14.27 0.34 -0.55
N TYR A 174 -13.98 1.51 -1.15
CA TYR A 174 -12.73 1.67 -1.92
C TYR A 174 -11.51 1.51 -1.03
N THR A 175 -11.56 2.02 0.20
CA THR A 175 -10.49 1.85 1.19
C THR A 175 -10.22 0.38 1.50
N ASP A 176 -11.26 -0.43 1.68
CA ASP A 176 -11.14 -1.88 1.88
C ASP A 176 -10.46 -2.60 0.70
N ILE A 177 -10.79 -2.19 -0.53
CA ILE A 177 -10.28 -2.80 -1.76
C ILE A 177 -8.80 -2.43 -1.96
N LEU A 178 -8.44 -1.16 -1.72
CA LEU A 178 -7.05 -0.71 -1.77
C LEU A 178 -6.19 -1.42 -0.73
N GLU A 179 -6.71 -1.58 0.49
CA GLU A 179 -6.06 -2.33 1.55
C GLU A 179 -5.84 -3.80 1.17
N GLU A 180 -6.89 -4.49 0.68
CA GLU A 180 -6.77 -5.89 0.27
C GLU A 180 -5.73 -6.05 -0.84
N PHE A 181 -5.73 -5.15 -1.84
CA PHE A 181 -4.72 -5.16 -2.89
C PHE A 181 -3.31 -4.99 -2.30
N ALA A 182 -3.09 -4.01 -1.42
CA ALA A 182 -1.79 -3.76 -0.81
C ALA A 182 -1.28 -4.94 0.03
N VAL A 183 -2.16 -5.63 0.76
CA VAL A 183 -1.82 -6.85 1.51
C VAL A 183 -1.42 -7.99 0.57
N LEU A 184 -2.17 -8.18 -0.54
CA LEU A 184 -1.84 -9.19 -1.54
C LEU A 184 -0.51 -8.87 -2.24
N ASP A 185 -0.25 -7.60 -2.52
CA ASP A 185 1.00 -7.15 -3.14
C ASP A 185 2.21 -7.37 -2.23
N ALA A 186 2.08 -7.05 -0.94
CA ALA A 186 3.10 -7.34 0.05
C ALA A 186 3.40 -8.84 0.14
N ARG A 187 2.36 -9.68 0.12
CA ARG A 187 2.49 -11.14 0.29
C ARG A 187 3.06 -11.85 -0.94
N PHE A 188 2.65 -11.45 -2.13
CA PHE A 188 2.98 -12.16 -3.38
C PHE A 188 3.94 -11.39 -4.29
N ALA A 189 4.45 -10.24 -3.84
CA ALA A 189 5.44 -9.38 -4.50
C ALA A 189 5.20 -9.22 -6.01
N GLY A 190 4.54 -8.13 -6.40
CA GLY A 190 4.24 -7.83 -7.80
C GLY A 190 2.85 -8.30 -8.21
N THR A 191 1.86 -8.22 -7.33
CA THR A 191 0.48 -8.39 -7.83
C THR A 191 0.14 -7.24 -8.78
N ARG A 192 -0.79 -7.47 -9.70
CA ARG A 192 -1.25 -6.48 -10.66
C ARG A 192 -2.74 -6.25 -10.50
N LEU A 193 -3.15 -4.99 -10.58
CA LEU A 193 -4.55 -4.60 -10.51
C LEU A 193 -5.13 -4.38 -11.91
N LEU A 194 -6.29 -4.96 -12.18
CA LEU A 194 -7.05 -4.77 -13.42
C LEU A 194 -8.41 -4.14 -13.10
N TRP A 195 -8.86 -3.26 -13.99
CA TRP A 195 -10.25 -2.83 -14.04
C TRP A 195 -11.02 -3.67 -15.05
N SER A 196 -11.98 -4.48 -14.60
CA SER A 196 -12.63 -5.50 -15.44
C SER A 196 -13.32 -4.92 -16.69
N SER A 197 -13.75 -3.66 -16.65
CA SER A 197 -14.36 -2.98 -17.79
C SER A 197 -13.38 -2.73 -18.96
N GLU A 198 -12.06 -2.79 -18.73
CA GLU A 198 -11.05 -2.57 -19.77
C GLU A 198 -10.53 -3.84 -20.44
N TRP A 199 -11.07 -5.01 -20.07
CA TRP A 199 -10.57 -6.32 -20.50
C TRP A 199 -11.74 -7.20 -20.98
N PRO A 200 -11.76 -7.65 -22.25
CA PRO A 200 -12.89 -8.38 -22.82
C PRO A 200 -13.10 -9.77 -22.20
N VAL A 201 -12.08 -10.32 -21.53
CA VAL A 201 -12.17 -11.63 -20.87
C VAL A 201 -13.07 -11.65 -19.63
N PHE A 202 -13.47 -10.51 -19.07
CA PHE A 202 -14.40 -10.46 -17.94
C PHE A 202 -15.84 -10.25 -18.41
N SER A 203 -16.74 -11.12 -17.97
CA SER A 203 -18.18 -10.99 -18.20
C SER A 203 -18.83 -9.94 -17.27
N VAL A 204 -18.20 -9.67 -16.13
CA VAL A 204 -18.63 -8.64 -15.17
C VAL A 204 -17.88 -7.33 -15.40
N ARG A 205 -18.61 -6.22 -15.27
CA ARG A 205 -18.09 -4.86 -15.44
C ARG A 205 -17.99 -4.18 -14.09
N ASP A 206 -17.04 -3.26 -14.01
CA ASP A 206 -16.79 -2.39 -12.88
C ASP A 206 -16.28 -3.09 -11.60
N TRP A 207 -15.43 -4.11 -11.81
CA TRP A 207 -14.73 -4.81 -10.73
C TRP A 207 -13.23 -4.53 -10.74
N TRP A 208 -12.68 -4.36 -9.55
CA TRP A 208 -11.25 -4.36 -9.26
C TRP A 208 -10.80 -5.80 -9.10
N ILE A 209 -9.88 -6.22 -9.97
CA ILE A 209 -9.39 -7.59 -10.03
C ILE A 209 -7.91 -7.61 -9.70
N THR A 210 -7.52 -8.36 -8.68
CA THR A 210 -6.11 -8.56 -8.32
C THR A 210 -5.63 -9.89 -8.89
N VAL A 211 -4.53 -9.87 -9.63
CA VAL A 211 -3.89 -11.08 -10.17
C VAL A 211 -2.41 -11.13 -9.79
N THR A 212 -1.81 -12.32 -9.83
CA THR A 212 -0.36 -12.48 -9.73
C THR A 212 0.36 -11.91 -10.95
N GLU A 213 1.53 -11.30 -10.80
CA GLU A 213 2.44 -11.07 -11.95
C GLU A 213 2.96 -12.38 -12.53
N GLN A 214 3.16 -13.41 -11.69
CA GLN A 214 3.45 -14.76 -12.16
C GLN A 214 2.38 -15.21 -13.15
N THR A 215 2.84 -15.67 -14.31
CA THR A 215 2.00 -16.25 -15.36
C THR A 215 2.14 -17.77 -15.39
N PHE A 216 1.12 -18.42 -15.93
CA PHE A 216 1.01 -19.86 -16.05
C PHE A 216 0.69 -20.25 -17.50
N GLN A 217 1.17 -21.42 -17.91
CA GLN A 217 0.91 -21.95 -19.25
C GLN A 217 -0.52 -22.48 -19.41
N SER A 218 -1.19 -22.82 -18.30
CA SER A 218 -2.55 -23.37 -18.29
C SER A 218 -3.31 -22.94 -17.04
N GLY A 219 -4.65 -22.93 -17.13
CA GLY A 219 -5.49 -22.66 -15.97
C GLY A 219 -5.32 -23.69 -14.86
N ALA A 220 -5.05 -24.95 -15.20
CA ALA A 220 -4.75 -26.00 -14.22
C ALA A 220 -3.48 -25.69 -13.41
N GLY A 221 -2.43 -25.14 -14.05
CA GLY A 221 -1.21 -24.73 -13.35
C GLY A 221 -1.46 -23.63 -12.33
N ALA A 222 -2.23 -22.61 -12.70
CA ALA A 222 -2.62 -21.53 -11.80
C ALA A 222 -3.49 -22.03 -10.64
N VAL A 223 -4.44 -22.94 -10.89
CA VAL A 223 -5.27 -23.57 -9.84
C VAL A 223 -4.42 -24.38 -8.85
N VAL A 224 -3.43 -25.14 -9.34
CA VAL A 224 -2.51 -25.87 -8.46
C VAL A 224 -1.74 -24.89 -7.56
N TRP A 225 -1.29 -23.77 -8.12
CA TRP A 225 -0.62 -22.73 -7.34
C TRP A 225 -1.55 -22.13 -6.28
N CYS A 226 -2.81 -21.78 -6.61
CA CYS A 226 -3.80 -21.28 -5.65
C CYS A 226 -3.91 -22.20 -4.42
N ARG A 227 -4.03 -23.51 -4.66
CA ARG A 227 -4.12 -24.52 -3.59
C ARG A 227 -2.85 -24.62 -2.75
N GLN A 228 -1.67 -24.50 -3.37
CA GLN A 228 -0.40 -24.49 -2.66
C GLN A 228 -0.25 -23.26 -1.74
N GLN A 229 -0.86 -22.13 -2.11
CA GLN A 229 -0.92 -20.94 -1.26
C GLN A 229 -1.99 -21.01 -0.16
N GLY A 230 -2.76 -22.11 -0.09
CA GLY A 230 -3.79 -22.34 0.90
C GLY A 230 -5.13 -21.66 0.62
N PHE A 231 -5.35 -21.16 -0.61
CA PHE A 231 -6.62 -20.56 -0.99
C PHE A 231 -7.66 -21.62 -1.37
N ASP A 232 -8.91 -21.33 -1.02
CA ASP A 232 -10.07 -22.05 -1.54
C ASP A 232 -10.54 -21.47 -2.88
N ARG A 233 -11.69 -21.98 -3.34
CA ARG A 233 -12.31 -21.62 -4.61
C ARG A 233 -12.77 -20.16 -4.71
N ASP A 234 -13.17 -19.56 -3.60
CA ASP A 234 -13.75 -18.22 -3.57
C ASP A 234 -12.64 -17.15 -3.46
N HIS A 235 -11.49 -17.53 -2.92
CA HIS A 235 -10.35 -16.64 -2.70
C HIS A 235 -9.23 -16.77 -3.73
N CYS A 236 -9.22 -17.81 -4.58
CA CYS A 236 -8.29 -17.88 -5.70
C CYS A 236 -8.77 -18.80 -6.82
N PHE A 237 -8.64 -18.37 -8.06
CA PHE A 237 -8.87 -19.21 -9.23
C PHE A 237 -8.02 -18.77 -10.43
N ALA A 238 -7.95 -19.60 -11.46
CA ALA A 238 -7.20 -19.24 -12.65
C ALA A 238 -8.03 -18.36 -13.59
N LYS A 239 -7.43 -17.26 -14.03
CA LYS A 239 -7.99 -16.35 -15.02
C LYS A 239 -7.03 -16.18 -16.19
N PHE A 240 -7.51 -16.41 -17.41
CA PHE A 240 -6.80 -16.04 -18.63
C PHE A 240 -7.01 -14.55 -18.88
N VAL A 241 -5.92 -13.79 -18.90
CA VAL A 241 -5.92 -12.34 -19.14
C VAL A 241 -5.55 -12.11 -20.59
N SER A 242 -6.44 -11.43 -21.32
CA SER A 242 -6.25 -11.08 -22.72
C SER A 242 -7.01 -9.79 -23.06
N ASP A 243 -6.39 -8.94 -23.86
CA ASP A 243 -7.00 -7.72 -24.41
C ASP A 243 -7.89 -7.98 -25.65
N THR A 244 -7.94 -9.22 -26.14
CA THR A 244 -8.63 -9.57 -27.39
C THR A 244 -9.53 -10.81 -27.28
N ALA A 245 -9.26 -11.73 -26.36
CA ALA A 245 -10.09 -12.93 -26.18
C ALA A 245 -11.44 -12.63 -25.53
N SER A 246 -12.44 -13.44 -25.83
CA SER A 246 -13.75 -13.38 -25.19
C SER A 246 -13.76 -14.04 -23.81
N PRO A 247 -14.81 -13.87 -22.98
CA PRO A 247 -14.87 -14.47 -21.65
C PRO A 247 -14.89 -16.01 -21.64
N GLU A 248 -15.37 -16.65 -22.71
CA GLU A 248 -15.58 -18.09 -22.75
C GLU A 248 -14.27 -18.87 -22.60
N GLY A 249 -14.25 -19.85 -21.68
CA GLY A 249 -13.08 -20.69 -21.45
C GLY A 249 -11.90 -20.00 -20.77
N THR A 250 -12.06 -18.77 -20.29
CA THR A 250 -10.98 -17.99 -19.65
C THR A 250 -10.90 -18.14 -18.13
N THR A 251 -11.72 -18.99 -17.52
CA THR A 251 -11.78 -19.15 -16.06
C THR A 251 -11.75 -20.63 -15.69
N VAL A 252 -10.87 -21.01 -14.75
CA VAL A 252 -10.80 -22.36 -14.19
C VAL A 252 -10.76 -22.26 -12.68
N TYR A 253 -11.75 -22.83 -12.01
CA TYR A 253 -11.89 -22.78 -10.56
C TYR A 253 -11.08 -23.86 -9.86
N VAL A 254 -10.68 -23.57 -8.61
CA VAL A 254 -10.24 -24.62 -7.68
C VAL A 254 -11.40 -25.61 -7.49
N PRO A 255 -11.18 -26.93 -7.66
CA PRO A 255 -12.22 -27.95 -7.49
C PRO A 255 -12.80 -28.01 -6.08
#